data_AF-A0A8H7Y0L4-F1
#
_entry.id   AF-A0A8H7Y0L4-F1
#
_cell.length_a   1.000
_cell.length_b   1.000
_cell.length_c   1.000
_cell.angle_alpha   90.00
_cell.angle_beta   90.00
_cell.angle_gamma   90.00
#
_symmetry.space_group_name_H-M   'P 1'
#
loop_
_entity.id
_entity.type
_entity.pdbx_description
1 polymer ?
#
loop_
_entity_poly.entity_id
_entity_poly.type
_entity_poly.pdbx_seq_one_letter_code
_entity_poly.pdbx_strand_id
1 'polypeptide(L)' 'MEASVAAIKEKLQERENHIRESWVKAMEARLVREELGKCHKAEGVNHYENCKWLSEKYLTLLRTNRVKGYKVIDT' A
#
# COMPACT_ATOMS: atom_id res chain seq x y z
N MET A 1 -2.12 8.70 -37.92
CA MET A 1 -3.21 8.49 -36.94
C MET A 1 -2.89 7.34 -35.98
N GLU A 2 -2.42 6.20 -36.49
CA GLU A 2 -2.08 5.01 -35.68
C GLU A 2 -1.00 5.25 -34.61
N ALA A 3 0.07 6.00 -34.92
CA ALA A 3 1.12 6.32 -33.96
C ALA A 3 0.63 7.13 -32.75
N SER A 4 -0.38 7.99 -32.93
CA SER A 4 -0.99 8.77 -31.84
C SER A 4 -1.85 7.89 -30.92
N VAL A 5 -2.60 6.94 -31.51
CA VAL A 5 -3.41 5.98 -30.74
C VAL A 5 -2.53 5.05 -29.91
N ALA A 6 -1.39 4.59 -30.46
CA ALA A 6 -0.43 3.76 -29.73
C ALA A 6 0.15 4.49 -28.50
N ALA A 7 0.57 5.75 -28.66
CA ALA A 7 1.08 6.56 -27.55
C ALA A 7 0.03 6.82 -26.45
N ILE A 8 -1.23 7.04 -26.83
CA ILE A 8 -2.33 7.18 -25.85
C ILE A 8 -2.53 5.87 -25.07
N LYS A 9 -2.53 4.74 -25.78
CA LYS A 9 -2.68 3.42 -25.16
C LYS A 9 -1.57 3.13 -24.16
N GLU A 10 -0.33 3.43 -24.52
CA GLU A 10 0.83 3.27 -23.64
C GLU A 10 0.69 4.12 -22.36
N LYS A 11 0.30 5.40 -22.52
CA LYS A 11 0.05 6.28 -21.37
C LYS A 11 -1.08 5.80 -20.46
N LEU A 12 -2.13 5.20 -21.01
CA LEU A 12 -3.19 4.59 -20.21
C LEU A 12 -2.68 3.37 -19.45
N GLN A 13 -1.88 2.52 -20.09
CA GLN A 13 -1.28 1.34 -19.47
C GLN A 13 -0.36 1.72 -18.31
N GLU A 14 0.48 2.74 -18.47
CA GLU A 14 1.33 3.27 -17.40
C GLU A 14 0.50 3.71 -16.18
N ARG A 15 -0.61 4.44 -16.42
CA ARG A 15 -1.50 4.92 -15.35
C ARG A 15 -2.20 3.77 -14.62
N GLU A 16 -2.67 2.77 -15.36
CA GLU A 16 -3.28 1.58 -14.78
C GLU A 16 -2.28 0.80 -13.92
N ASN A 17 -1.05 0.62 -14.42
CA ASN A 17 0.01 -0.07 -13.69
C ASN A 17 0.35 0.66 -12.39
N HIS A 18 0.50 1.99 -12.43
CA HIS A 18 0.73 2.80 -11.23
C HIS A 18 -0.38 2.62 -10.18
N ILE A 19 -1.66 2.68 -10.60
CA ILE A 19 -2.79 2.48 -9.69
C ILE A 19 -2.76 1.05 -9.11
N ARG A 20 -2.51 0.04 -9.95
CA ARG A 20 -2.46 -1.37 -9.53
C ARG A 20 -1.38 -1.59 -8.48
N GLU A 21 -0.16 -1.09 -8.70
CA GLU A 21 0.94 -1.16 -7.75
C GLU A 21 0.61 -0.43 -6.44
N SER A 22 -0.07 0.72 -6.54
CA SER A 22 -0.51 1.45 -5.35
C SER A 22 -1.52 0.65 -4.51
N TRP A 23 -2.39 -0.13 -5.15
CA TRP A 23 -3.29 -1.06 -4.46
C TRP A 23 -2.55 -2.25 -3.86
N VAL A 24 -1.57 -2.83 -4.56
CA VAL A 24 -0.74 -3.92 -4.02
C VAL A 24 -0.06 -3.47 -2.71
N LYS A 25 0.55 -2.28 -2.71
CA LYS A 25 1.16 -1.70 -1.50
C LYS A 25 0.16 -1.51 -0.36
N ALA A 26 -1.07 -1.11 -0.66
CA ALA A 26 -2.13 -0.99 0.34
C ALA A 26 -2.56 -2.36 0.88
N MET A 27 -2.58 -3.41 0.03
CA MET A 27 -2.87 -4.78 0.45
C MET A 27 -1.77 -5.36 1.36
N GLU A 28 -0.49 -5.04 1.11
CA GLU A 28 0.61 -5.40 2.02
C GLU A 28 0.39 -4.84 3.43
N ALA A 29 -0.02 -3.57 3.54
CA ALA A 29 -0.32 -2.95 4.83
C ALA A 29 -1.52 -3.64 5.53
N ARG A 30 -2.50 -4.15 4.78
CA ARG A 30 -3.63 -4.92 5.34
C ARG A 30 -3.17 -6.26 5.90
N LEU A 31 -2.29 -6.97 5.22
CA LEU A 31 -1.72 -8.23 5.72
C LEU A 31 -0.95 -8.01 7.03
N VAL A 32 -0.13 -6.96 7.11
CA VAL A 32 0.59 -6.64 8.36
C VAL A 32 -0.37 -6.30 9.49
N ARG A 33 -1.47 -5.59 9.22
CA ARG A 33 -2.51 -5.31 10.22
C ARG A 33 -3.19 -6.57 10.73
N GLU A 34 -3.50 -7.50 9.83
CA GLU A 34 -4.11 -8.79 10.20
C GLU A 34 -3.18 -9.61 11.09
N GLU A 35 -1.89 -9.67 10.74
CA GLU A 35 -0.88 -10.38 11.53
C GLU A 35 -0.65 -9.72 12.90
N LEU A 36 -0.60 -8.38 12.95
CA LEU A 36 -0.56 -7.63 14.19
C LEU A 36 -1.77 -7.94 15.08
N GLY A 37 -2.97 -8.04 14.49
CA GLY A 37 -4.18 -8.43 15.20
C GLY A 37 -4.13 -9.84 15.77
N LYS A 38 -3.49 -10.79 15.08
CA LYS A 38 -3.24 -12.14 15.61
C LYS A 38 -2.24 -12.12 16.76
N CYS A 39 -1.13 -11.38 16.61
CA CYS A 39 -0.11 -11.23 17.64
C CYS A 39 -0.72 -10.65 18.93
N HIS A 40 -1.51 -9.58 18.83
CA HIS A 40 -2.20 -8.99 19.98
C HIS A 40 -3.13 -9.98 20.69
N LYS A 41 -3.84 -10.83 19.95
CA LYS A 41 -4.71 -11.86 20.52
C LYS A 41 -3.92 -12.99 21.19
N ALA A 42 -2.77 -13.38 20.64
CA ALA A 42 -1.93 -14.44 21.17
C ALA A 42 -1.16 -14.02 22.42
N GLU A 43 -0.57 -12.83 22.41
CA GLU A 43 0.30 -12.33 23.49
C GLU A 43 -0.47 -11.73 24.67
N GLY A 44 -1.73 -11.35 24.48
CA GLY A 44 -2.55 -10.73 25.52
C GLY A 44 -1.85 -9.48 26.07
N VAL A 45 -1.64 -9.41 27.38
CA VAL A 45 -1.02 -8.25 28.04
C VAL A 45 0.43 -7.97 27.61
N ASN A 46 1.14 -8.96 27.06
CA ASN A 46 2.54 -8.82 26.65
C ASN A 46 2.72 -8.25 25.24
N HIS A 47 1.63 -7.89 24.56
CA HIS A 47 1.68 -7.45 23.16
C HIS A 47 2.55 -6.20 22.94
N TYR A 48 2.75 -5.36 23.96
CA TYR A 48 3.57 -4.14 23.87
C TYR A 48 5.05 -4.42 23.59
N GLU A 49 5.58 -5.53 24.09
CA GLU A 49 6.97 -5.92 23.85
C GLU A 49 7.06 -6.84 22.64
N ASN A 50 6.25 -7.91 22.63
CA ASN A 50 6.36 -8.98 21.65
C ASN A 50 5.86 -8.59 20.25
N CYS A 51 4.85 -7.70 20.16
CA CYS A 51 4.28 -7.23 18.89
C CYS A 51 4.77 -5.84 18.45
N LYS A 52 5.77 -5.27 19.14
CA LYS A 52 6.28 -3.91 18.87
C LYS A 52 6.77 -3.75 17.43
N TRP A 53 7.55 -4.71 16.94
CA TRP A 53 8.12 -4.68 15.59
C TRP A 53 7.04 -4.71 14.50
N LEU A 54 5.94 -5.46 14.71
CA LEU A 54 4.78 -5.47 13.80
C LEU A 54 4.06 -4.12 13.82
N SER A 55 3.92 -3.52 15.00
CA SER A 55 3.29 -2.21 15.17
C SER A 55 4.09 -1.12 14.45
N GLU A 56 5.41 -1.08 14.65
CA GLU A 56 6.31 -0.13 13.99
C GLU A 56 6.33 -0.31 12.47
N LYS A 57 6.35 -1.56 12.00
CA LYS A 57 6.24 -1.89 10.58
C LYS A 57 4.91 -1.40 10.00
N TYR A 58 3.79 -1.66 10.69
CA TYR A 58 2.48 -1.22 10.25
C TYR A 58 2.38 0.30 10.15
N LEU A 59 2.89 1.02 11.16
CA LEU A 59 2.94 2.49 11.16
C LEU A 59 3.78 3.04 10.01
N THR A 60 4.91 2.40 9.71
CA THR A 60 5.74 2.77 8.56
C THR A 60 4.96 2.61 7.25
N LEU A 61 4.33 1.45 7.05
CA LEU A 61 3.54 1.16 5.86
C LEU A 61 2.34 2.12 5.72
N LEU A 62 1.67 2.51 6.80
CA LEU A 62 0.57 3.49 6.74
C LEU A 62 1.02 4.86 6.22
N ARG A 63 2.28 5.24 6.45
CA ARG A 63 2.82 6.51 5.95
C ARG A 63 3.15 6.43 4.46
N THR A 64 3.77 5.33 4.03
CA THR A 64 4.34 5.17 2.68
C THR A 64 3.39 4.53 1.66
N ASN A 65 2.60 3.54 2.06
CA ASN A 65 1.84 2.65 1.18
C ASN A 65 0.37 3.08 0.98
N ARG A 66 0.07 4.37 1.15
CA ARG A 66 -1.26 4.90 0.86
C ARG A 66 -1.56 4.82 -0.63
N VAL A 67 -2.83 4.58 -0.97
CA VAL A 67 -3.28 4.61 -2.36
C VAL A 67 -3.12 6.04 -2.87
N LYS A 68 -2.26 6.24 -3.88
CA LYS A 68 -2.02 7.53 -4.53
C LYS A 68 -2.49 7.46 -5.98
N GLY A 69 -3.20 8.51 -6.41
CA GLY A 69 -3.55 8.68 -7.82
C GLY A 69 -2.32 8.94 -8.68
N TYR A 70 -2.43 8.72 -9.99
CA TYR A 70 -1.36 9.02 -10.94
C TYR A 70 -1.18 10.53 -11.18
N LYS A 71 -2.19 11.35 -10.83
CA LYS A 71 -2.16 12.80 -11.00
C LYS A 71 -1.90 13.46 -9.66
N VAL A 72 -0.78 14.17 -9.57
CA VAL A 72 -0.49 15.08 -8.45
C VAL A 72 -1.19 16.40 -8.76
N ILE A 73 -2.03 16.86 -7.83
CA ILE A 73 -2.66 18.18 -7.89
C ILE A 73 -2.03 18.95 -6.74
N ASP A 74 -1.13 19.88 -7.07
CA ASP A 74 -0.63 20.82 -6.07
C ASP A 74 -1.81 21.70 -5.64
N THR A 75 -2.12 21.65 -4.35
CA THR A 75 -3.18 22.45 -3.73
C THR A 75 -2.58 23.68 -3.10
#